data_AF-A0A6J1YLD5-F1
#
_entry.id   AF-A0A6J1YLD5-F1
#
_cell.length_a   1.000
_cell.length_b   1.000
_cell.length_c   1.000
_cell.angle_alpha   90.00
_cell.angle_beta   90.00
_cell.angle_gamma   90.00
#
_symmetry.space_group_name_H-M   'P 1'
#
loop_
_entity.id
_entity.type
_entity.pdbx_description
1 polymer ?
#
loop_
_entity_poly.entity_id
_entity_poly.type
_entity_poly.pdbx_seq_one_letter_code
_entity_poly.pdbx_strand_id
1 'polypeptide(L)'
;MSLRSWNPTMVAQGVLWVLFGLLLRPEPGTATLPLLMDSVIQALAELEQKIPATKARHTASAWLLLAQESGPRDLVHHFLLEGRSLKATRLDPHQLSPELRGLTKDVVRHGVRAGQEYGVVLAPDGSTVAVEPLLAGLEAGLQGYRVVNLPLDSTASPLDAGATFADTEATVPDVRATSPGFRDVLPDVISADVGAMYSNVRAADLDVKPTSPGVRPGSPDVPVTSPDVQAPSPGTKVKSPTTVDSLLVVTLARDLGLAFLQGPQTWSHSGLGTDGCWDQLSAPRAFTLLDSKASPVTMAFLNGALDGALLGDYLSRTPEPRLPLSHLLSQYYGAGVAGNPGLCSNLRRQNGAALTSAPTLTQQVWGALILLQKLEPTHPQLQGMSQEQLAQVANNATKEFTEAFLGCPAIHPRCRWGAAPYRGLPTPLQLPLGFLYVHHTYVPAPPCTDFAHCAADMRSMQSFHQDTRGWDDIGYSFVVGSDGYVYEGRGWHWVGAHTRGHNSRGFGVAFVGNYTAELPAKAALHIVQDVLPGCAVRAGLLRPDYQMLGHRQLVRTDCPGDALFDLLRTWPRFAANVKPRTARRASRRSRRKPPPMILPASGLQ
;
A
#
# COMPACT_ATOMS: atom_id res chain seq x y z
N MET A 1 -15.46 43.62 -65.92
CA MET A 1 -14.44 42.71 -66.52
C MET A 1 -13.18 42.90 -65.71
N SER A 2 -12.47 41.92 -65.13
CA SER A 2 -12.42 40.46 -65.17
C SER A 2 -11.68 40.07 -63.87
N LEU A 3 -12.25 39.28 -62.95
CA LEU A 3 -12.21 37.81 -62.82
C LEU A 3 -10.82 37.17 -62.69
N ARG A 4 -10.72 36.36 -61.60
CA ARG A 4 -9.73 35.32 -61.20
C ARG A 4 -8.61 35.81 -60.26
N SER A 5 -8.27 35.12 -59.17
CA SER A 5 -8.52 33.72 -58.80
C SER A 5 -8.54 33.55 -57.28
N TRP A 6 -9.62 33.01 -56.72
CA TRP A 6 -9.60 32.41 -55.39
C TRP A 6 -9.04 30.99 -55.49
N ASN A 7 -8.07 30.69 -54.63
CA ASN A 7 -7.37 29.42 -54.58
C ASN A 7 -8.26 28.38 -53.86
N PRO A 8 -8.83 27.38 -54.54
CA PRO A 8 -9.79 26.45 -53.95
C PRO A 8 -9.16 25.47 -52.94
N THR A 9 -7.83 25.41 -52.86
CA THR A 9 -7.07 24.52 -51.97
C THR A 9 -7.05 24.98 -50.51
N MET A 10 -7.05 26.29 -50.22
CA MET A 10 -7.05 26.78 -48.83
C MET A 10 -8.41 26.65 -48.15
N VAL A 11 -9.51 26.82 -48.90
CA VAL A 11 -10.85 26.62 -48.34
C VAL A 11 -11.13 25.12 -48.16
N ALA A 12 -10.65 24.27 -49.07
CA ALA A 12 -10.75 22.82 -48.92
C ALA A 12 -9.99 22.29 -47.70
N GLN A 13 -8.79 22.82 -47.39
CA GLN A 13 -8.05 22.45 -46.19
C GLN A 13 -8.70 22.96 -44.90
N GLY A 14 -9.24 24.18 -44.89
CA GLY A 14 -9.97 24.72 -43.73
C GLY A 14 -11.26 23.95 -43.43
N VAL A 15 -12.01 23.56 -44.47
CA VAL A 15 -13.22 22.73 -44.33
C VAL A 15 -12.88 21.29 -43.95
N LEU A 16 -11.75 20.73 -44.42
CA LEU A 16 -11.29 19.41 -44.03
C LEU A 16 -10.88 19.36 -42.55
N TRP A 17 -10.27 20.42 -42.00
CA TRP A 17 -9.95 20.50 -40.56
C TRP A 17 -11.18 20.70 -39.68
N VAL A 18 -12.19 21.43 -40.14
CA VAL A 18 -13.48 21.56 -39.42
C VAL A 18 -14.27 20.26 -39.48
N LEU A 19 -14.25 19.53 -40.62
CA LEU A 19 -14.86 18.20 -40.74
C LEU A 19 -14.08 17.13 -39.97
N PHE A 20 -12.74 17.19 -39.89
CA PHE A 20 -11.94 16.28 -39.06
C PHE A 20 -12.10 16.59 -37.57
N GLY A 21 -12.31 17.86 -37.19
CA GLY A 21 -12.69 18.27 -35.84
C GLY A 21 -14.14 17.93 -35.47
N LEU A 22 -15.03 17.76 -36.45
CA LEU A 22 -16.41 17.28 -36.26
C LEU A 22 -16.52 15.74 -36.32
N LEU A 23 -15.59 15.05 -36.99
CA LEU A 23 -15.46 13.58 -37.02
C LEU A 23 -14.65 13.03 -35.83
N LEU A 24 -13.95 13.90 -35.09
CA LEU A 24 -13.36 13.62 -33.77
C LEU A 24 -14.22 14.20 -32.64
N ARG A 25 -15.52 14.43 -32.87
CA ARG A 25 -16.45 14.45 -31.75
C ARG A 25 -16.56 13.01 -31.25
N PRO A 26 -16.13 12.69 -30.02
CA PRO A 26 -16.55 11.42 -29.43
C PRO A 26 -18.07 11.38 -29.53
N GLU A 27 -18.63 10.22 -29.85
CA GLU A 27 -20.07 10.06 -29.76
C GLU A 27 -20.54 10.61 -28.42
N PRO A 28 -21.65 11.38 -28.37
CA PRO A 28 -22.19 11.85 -27.10
C PRO A 28 -22.64 10.62 -26.29
N GLY A 29 -21.72 10.11 -25.47
CA GLY A 29 -21.89 8.84 -24.76
C GLY A 29 -20.60 8.07 -24.41
N THR A 30 -19.41 8.43 -24.93
CA THR A 30 -18.19 7.58 -24.77
C THR A 30 -16.96 8.23 -24.14
N ALA A 31 -17.06 9.43 -23.56
CA ALA A 31 -15.97 9.98 -22.75
C ALA A 31 -16.03 9.35 -21.35
N THR A 32 -15.47 8.15 -21.16
CA THR A 32 -15.26 7.61 -19.83
C THR A 32 -14.32 8.55 -19.06
N LEU A 33 -14.49 8.74 -17.76
CA LEU A 33 -13.53 9.49 -16.94
C LEU A 33 -12.27 8.65 -16.69
N PRO A 34 -11.10 9.27 -16.51
CA PRO A 34 -9.92 8.56 -16.00
C PRO A 34 -10.27 7.80 -14.71
N LEU A 35 -9.69 6.61 -14.53
CA LEU A 35 -9.91 5.76 -13.36
C LEU A 35 -9.07 6.26 -12.18
N LEU A 36 -9.45 7.43 -11.66
CA LEU A 36 -8.81 8.10 -10.53
C LEU A 36 -9.73 8.03 -9.29
N MET A 37 -9.13 7.91 -8.11
CA MET A 37 -9.89 7.98 -6.85
C MET A 37 -10.60 9.33 -6.69
N ASP A 38 -10.02 10.43 -7.19
CA ASP A 38 -10.68 11.74 -7.20
C ASP A 38 -11.99 11.73 -8.01
N SER A 39 -12.06 10.94 -9.08
CA SER A 39 -13.30 10.78 -9.85
C SER A 39 -14.37 9.99 -9.06
N VAL A 40 -13.96 9.01 -8.24
CA VAL A 40 -14.86 8.31 -7.31
C VAL A 40 -15.36 9.25 -6.22
N ILE A 41 -14.46 10.05 -5.64
CA ILE A 41 -14.79 11.08 -4.64
C ILE A 41 -15.79 12.09 -5.21
N GLN A 42 -15.55 12.58 -6.44
CA GLN A 42 -16.45 13.51 -7.13
C GLN A 42 -17.84 12.90 -7.32
N ALA A 43 -17.91 11.63 -7.70
CA ALA A 43 -19.18 10.97 -7.93
C ALA A 43 -19.96 10.70 -6.64
N LEU A 44 -19.27 10.36 -5.55
CA LEU A 44 -19.88 10.29 -4.22
C LEU A 44 -20.40 11.67 -3.80
N ALA A 45 -19.64 12.75 -4.04
CA ALA A 45 -20.07 14.11 -3.71
C ALA A 45 -21.35 14.52 -4.46
N GLU A 46 -21.46 14.18 -5.75
CA GLU A 46 -22.69 14.42 -6.52
C GLU A 46 -23.89 13.62 -5.99
N LEU A 47 -23.67 12.37 -5.58
CA LEU A 47 -24.71 11.53 -5.00
C LEU A 47 -25.17 12.10 -3.64
N GLU A 48 -24.22 12.54 -2.80
CA GLU A 48 -24.48 13.13 -1.49
C GLU A 48 -25.23 14.46 -1.57
N GLN A 49 -25.01 15.25 -2.62
CA GLN A 49 -25.78 16.48 -2.86
C GLN A 49 -27.24 16.18 -3.25
N LYS A 50 -27.51 15.04 -3.87
CA LYS A 50 -28.83 14.67 -4.41
C LYS A 50 -29.65 13.81 -3.45
N ILE A 51 -29.01 13.17 -2.46
CA ILE A 51 -29.67 12.43 -1.38
C ILE A 51 -29.88 13.37 -0.18
N PRO A 52 -31.09 13.44 0.43
CA PRO A 52 -31.33 14.27 1.61
C PRO A 52 -30.35 13.97 2.76
N ALA A 53 -29.80 15.00 3.41
CA ALA A 53 -28.77 14.89 4.44
C ALA A 53 -29.09 13.94 5.62
N THR A 54 -30.38 13.69 5.90
CA THR A 54 -30.85 12.74 6.93
C THR A 54 -30.69 11.26 6.53
N LYS A 55 -30.21 10.97 5.32
CA LYS A 55 -30.05 9.63 4.74
C LYS A 55 -28.59 9.28 4.43
N ALA A 56 -27.61 9.96 5.02
CA ALA A 56 -26.17 9.80 4.75
C ALA A 56 -25.67 8.33 4.77
N ARG A 57 -26.23 7.49 5.66
CA ARG A 57 -25.91 6.04 5.71
C ARG A 57 -26.22 5.26 4.43
N HIS A 58 -27.02 5.83 3.53
CA HIS A 58 -27.44 5.18 2.31
C HIS A 58 -26.55 5.50 1.12
N THR A 59 -25.55 6.40 1.21
CA THR A 59 -24.72 6.77 0.06
C THR A 59 -23.90 5.60 -0.49
N ALA A 60 -23.23 4.82 0.37
CA ALA A 60 -22.50 3.62 -0.07
C ALA A 60 -23.45 2.55 -0.63
N SER A 61 -24.55 2.29 0.07
CA SER A 61 -25.61 1.35 -0.38
C SER A 61 -26.21 1.77 -1.72
N ALA A 62 -26.47 3.07 -1.88
CA ALA A 62 -27.01 3.69 -3.08
C ALA A 62 -26.10 3.44 -4.28
N TRP A 63 -24.81 3.67 -4.09
CA TRP A 63 -23.81 3.45 -5.11
C TRP A 63 -23.72 1.98 -5.53
N LEU A 64 -23.72 1.04 -4.57
CA LEU A 64 -23.74 -0.40 -4.83
C LEU A 64 -25.03 -0.83 -5.57
N LEU A 65 -26.19 -0.32 -5.16
CA LEU A 65 -27.48 -0.60 -5.81
C LEU A 65 -27.52 -0.11 -7.26
N LEU A 66 -26.96 1.07 -7.55
CA LEU A 66 -26.87 1.61 -8.91
C LEU A 66 -26.06 0.70 -9.86
N ALA A 67 -25.12 -0.07 -9.33
CA ALA A 67 -24.28 -0.97 -10.12
C ALA A 67 -24.82 -2.41 -10.24
N GLN A 68 -25.75 -2.82 -9.37
CA GLN A 68 -26.25 -4.18 -9.32
C GLN A 68 -27.29 -4.54 -10.41
N GLU A 69 -27.75 -3.60 -11.25
CA GLU A 69 -28.84 -3.84 -12.21
C GLU A 69 -28.55 -4.87 -13.33
N SER A 70 -27.37 -5.51 -13.36
CA SER A 70 -26.95 -6.39 -14.45
C SER A 70 -26.11 -7.62 -14.07
N GLY A 71 -26.13 -8.09 -12.81
CA GLY A 71 -25.39 -9.33 -12.45
C GLY A 71 -25.82 -10.01 -11.15
N PRO A 72 -25.30 -11.23 -10.86
CA PRO A 72 -25.66 -12.00 -9.68
C PRO A 72 -25.26 -11.26 -8.40
N ARG A 73 -26.15 -11.24 -7.42
CA ARG A 73 -25.90 -10.65 -6.10
C ARG A 73 -24.97 -11.56 -5.30
N ASP A 74 -23.97 -10.96 -4.66
CA ASP A 74 -23.19 -11.65 -3.64
C ASP A 74 -24.11 -11.96 -2.44
N LEU A 75 -24.39 -13.25 -2.23
CA LEU A 75 -25.30 -13.72 -1.19
C LEU A 75 -24.78 -13.42 0.22
N VAL A 76 -23.46 -13.41 0.44
CA VAL A 76 -22.87 -13.09 1.75
C VAL A 76 -23.04 -11.61 2.04
N HIS A 77 -22.71 -10.74 1.09
CA HIS A 77 -22.93 -9.30 1.21
C HIS A 77 -24.43 -8.99 1.42
N HIS A 78 -25.31 -9.60 0.62
CA HIS A 78 -26.76 -9.44 0.75
C HIS A 78 -27.28 -9.87 2.13
N PHE A 79 -26.87 -11.04 2.61
CA PHE A 79 -27.27 -11.57 3.91
C PHE A 79 -26.82 -10.68 5.07
N LEU A 80 -25.58 -10.18 5.01
CA LEU A 80 -24.99 -9.40 6.10
C LEU A 80 -25.43 -7.93 6.11
N LEU A 81 -25.65 -7.32 4.94
CA LEU A 81 -25.85 -5.88 4.79
C LEU A 81 -27.20 -5.47 4.18
N GLU A 82 -27.83 -6.27 3.31
CA GLU A 82 -29.07 -5.85 2.62
C GLU A 82 -30.36 -6.12 3.45
N GLY A 83 -30.33 -6.96 4.49
CA GLY A 83 -31.50 -7.27 5.33
C GLY A 83 -32.14 -6.08 6.08
N ARG A 84 -31.49 -4.90 6.12
CA ARG A 84 -32.06 -3.61 6.56
C ARG A 84 -32.14 -2.55 5.45
N SER A 85 -31.61 -2.83 4.27
CA SER A 85 -31.56 -1.90 3.12
C SER A 85 -32.92 -1.78 2.40
N LEU A 86 -33.89 -2.65 2.73
CA LEU A 86 -35.26 -2.63 2.22
C LEU A 86 -36.11 -1.50 2.83
N LYS A 87 -35.71 -0.27 2.50
CA LYS A 87 -36.51 0.95 2.32
C LYS A 87 -35.63 2.09 1.74
N ALA A 88 -34.43 1.80 1.24
CA ALA A 88 -33.76 2.71 0.32
C ALA A 88 -34.63 2.74 -0.95
N THR A 89 -35.34 3.85 -1.15
CA THR A 89 -36.06 4.14 -2.40
C THR A 89 -35.09 3.84 -3.52
N ARG A 90 -35.43 2.90 -4.42
CA ARG A 90 -34.59 2.52 -5.57
C ARG A 90 -34.15 3.82 -6.24
N LEU A 91 -32.88 4.17 -6.10
CA LEU A 91 -32.41 5.49 -6.54
C LEU A 91 -32.45 5.50 -8.04
N ASP A 92 -33.00 6.58 -8.58
CA ASP A 92 -33.07 6.75 -10.03
C ASP A 92 -31.63 6.81 -10.57
N PRO A 93 -31.24 5.92 -11.50
CA PRO A 93 -29.94 5.99 -12.16
C PRO A 93 -29.65 7.38 -12.74
N HIS A 94 -30.69 8.16 -13.08
CA HIS A 94 -30.58 9.53 -13.56
C HIS A 94 -29.98 10.54 -12.58
N GLN A 95 -29.65 10.14 -11.35
CA GLN A 95 -29.03 11.02 -10.36
C GLN A 95 -27.57 11.40 -10.65
N LEU A 96 -26.78 10.62 -11.40
CA LEU A 96 -25.40 11.01 -11.72
C LEU A 96 -25.29 11.62 -13.13
N SER A 97 -24.32 12.52 -13.32
CA SER A 97 -23.91 12.93 -14.67
C SER A 97 -23.59 11.70 -15.55
N PRO A 98 -23.79 11.77 -16.88
CA PRO A 98 -23.51 10.65 -17.77
C PRO A 98 -22.10 10.08 -17.60
N GLU A 99 -21.13 10.96 -17.40
CA GLU A 99 -19.71 10.63 -17.22
C GLU A 99 -19.48 9.85 -15.92
N LEU A 100 -20.02 10.34 -14.79
CA LEU A 100 -19.84 9.69 -13.50
C LEU A 100 -20.65 8.40 -13.39
N ARG A 101 -21.79 8.30 -14.08
CA ARG A 101 -22.53 7.04 -14.22
C ARG A 101 -21.73 5.99 -14.99
N GLY A 102 -21.02 6.41 -16.04
CA GLY A 102 -20.07 5.56 -16.75
C GLY A 102 -19.00 5.04 -15.79
N LEU A 103 -18.37 5.95 -15.04
CA LEU A 103 -17.39 5.60 -14.01
C LEU A 103 -17.94 4.60 -12.99
N THR A 104 -19.15 4.82 -12.45
CA THR A 104 -19.79 3.89 -11.51
C THR A 104 -19.88 2.47 -12.09
N LYS A 105 -20.24 2.34 -13.37
CA LYS A 105 -20.30 1.02 -14.02
C LYS A 105 -18.92 0.37 -14.13
N ASP A 106 -17.89 1.17 -14.38
CA ASP A 106 -16.52 0.69 -14.58
C ASP A 106 -15.84 0.27 -13.26
N VAL A 107 -16.19 0.92 -12.13
CA VAL A 107 -15.44 0.75 -10.87
C VAL A 107 -16.13 -0.12 -9.81
N VAL A 108 -17.46 -0.29 -9.85
CA VAL A 108 -18.19 -0.91 -8.72
C VAL A 108 -18.08 -2.43 -8.67
N ARG A 109 -17.66 -3.07 -9.76
CA ARG A 109 -17.37 -4.50 -9.77
C ARG A 109 -15.89 -4.71 -9.97
N HIS A 110 -15.26 -5.24 -8.94
CA HIS A 110 -13.90 -5.72 -9.00
C HIS A 110 -13.86 -7.08 -9.70
N GLY A 111 -12.78 -7.32 -10.44
CA GLY A 111 -12.56 -8.61 -11.04
C GLY A 111 -11.25 -8.68 -11.81
N VAL A 112 -10.75 -9.90 -11.98
CA VAL A 112 -9.54 -10.19 -12.76
C VAL A 112 -9.90 -11.11 -13.91
N ARG A 113 -9.55 -10.71 -15.13
CA ARG A 113 -9.77 -11.51 -16.34
C ARG A 113 -8.62 -11.32 -17.32
N ALA A 114 -8.01 -12.45 -17.71
CA ALA A 114 -6.94 -12.49 -18.71
C ALA A 114 -5.77 -11.53 -18.41
N GLY A 115 -5.36 -11.46 -17.13
CA GLY A 115 -4.28 -10.57 -16.68
C GLY A 115 -4.65 -9.09 -16.58
N GLN A 116 -5.88 -8.70 -16.93
CA GLN A 116 -6.42 -7.37 -16.65
C GLN A 116 -7.26 -7.39 -15.38
N GLU A 117 -7.17 -6.30 -14.63
CA GLU A 117 -7.95 -6.09 -13.43
C GLU A 117 -8.85 -4.85 -13.61
N TYR A 118 -10.12 -5.02 -13.23
CA TYR A 118 -11.20 -4.05 -13.39
C TYR A 118 -11.75 -3.69 -12.01
N GLY A 119 -12.56 -2.62 -11.93
CA GLY A 119 -13.08 -2.18 -10.64
C GLY A 119 -12.06 -1.43 -9.77
N VAL A 120 -10.95 -0.96 -10.38
CA VAL A 120 -9.82 -0.36 -9.68
C VAL A 120 -9.57 1.08 -10.13
N VAL A 121 -8.98 1.88 -9.25
CA VAL A 121 -8.61 3.27 -9.50
C VAL A 121 -7.21 3.59 -8.97
N LEU A 122 -6.56 4.57 -9.59
CA LEU A 122 -5.29 5.14 -9.11
C LEU A 122 -5.59 6.18 -8.01
N ALA A 123 -5.03 5.98 -6.83
CA ALA A 123 -5.15 6.90 -5.71
C ALA A 123 -4.03 7.97 -5.71
N PRO A 124 -4.24 9.14 -5.07
CA PRO A 124 -3.25 10.22 -4.97
C PRO A 124 -1.91 9.81 -4.37
N ASP A 125 -1.91 8.81 -3.49
CA ASP A 125 -0.72 8.23 -2.87
C ASP A 125 0.05 7.29 -3.81
N GLY A 126 -0.36 7.18 -5.08
CA GLY A 126 0.26 6.33 -6.11
C GLY A 126 -0.17 4.86 -6.04
N SER A 127 -0.97 4.46 -5.06
CA SER A 127 -1.46 3.09 -4.94
C SER A 127 -2.65 2.83 -5.87
N THR A 128 -2.89 1.57 -6.19
CA THR A 128 -4.11 1.15 -6.91
C THR A 128 -5.08 0.53 -5.91
N VAL A 129 -6.36 0.87 -6.00
CA VAL A 129 -7.38 0.53 -5.01
C VAL A 129 -8.59 -0.06 -5.73
N ALA A 130 -9.05 -1.23 -5.31
CA ALA A 130 -10.33 -1.79 -5.73
C ALA A 130 -11.49 -1.08 -5.01
N VAL A 131 -12.45 -0.55 -5.77
CA VAL A 131 -13.51 0.30 -5.22
C VAL A 131 -14.62 -0.53 -4.57
N GLU A 132 -14.91 -1.73 -5.08
CA GLU A 132 -15.93 -2.61 -4.52
C GLU A 132 -15.72 -2.95 -3.02
N PRO A 133 -14.57 -3.54 -2.60
CA PRO A 133 -14.35 -3.86 -1.19
C PRO A 133 -14.22 -2.60 -0.31
N LEU A 134 -13.76 -1.47 -0.87
CA LEU A 134 -13.76 -0.18 -0.18
C LEU A 134 -15.19 0.25 0.18
N LEU A 135 -16.10 0.26 -0.78
CA LEU A 135 -17.49 0.65 -0.57
C LEU A 135 -18.25 -0.32 0.34
N ALA A 136 -17.97 -1.63 0.23
CA ALA A 136 -18.57 -2.63 1.12
C ALA A 136 -18.21 -2.37 2.60
N GLY A 137 -16.96 -1.96 2.87
CA GLY A 137 -16.52 -1.59 4.22
C GLY A 137 -17.16 -0.31 4.74
N LEU A 138 -17.28 0.72 3.90
CA LEU A 138 -18.00 1.96 4.24
C LEU A 138 -19.46 1.68 4.58
N GLU A 139 -20.14 0.86 3.77
CA GLU A 139 -21.52 0.47 4.05
C GLU A 139 -21.64 -0.28 5.37
N ALA A 140 -20.79 -1.29 5.61
CA ALA A 140 -20.80 -2.03 6.87
C ALA A 140 -20.62 -1.09 8.09
N GLY A 141 -19.69 -0.14 8.01
CA GLY A 141 -19.47 0.87 9.04
C GLY A 141 -20.68 1.77 9.31
N LEU A 142 -21.33 2.27 8.24
CA LEU A 142 -22.53 3.11 8.34
C LEU A 142 -23.75 2.37 8.91
N GLN A 143 -23.81 1.05 8.71
CA GLN A 143 -24.84 0.21 9.33
C GLN A 143 -24.52 -0.18 10.79
N GLY A 144 -23.35 0.23 11.30
CA GLY A 144 -22.86 -0.06 12.65
C GLY A 144 -22.18 -1.43 12.80
N TYR A 145 -21.95 -2.13 11.68
CA TYR A 145 -21.52 -3.53 11.52
C TYR A 145 -22.21 -4.54 12.48
N ARG A 146 -22.16 -5.83 12.18
CA ARG A 146 -22.92 -6.87 12.91
C ARG A 146 -22.04 -8.04 13.29
N VAL A 147 -22.29 -8.56 14.48
CA VAL A 147 -21.82 -9.87 14.88
C VAL A 147 -22.96 -10.87 14.63
N VAL A 148 -22.74 -11.81 13.71
CA VAL A 148 -23.70 -12.88 13.40
C VAL A 148 -23.28 -14.14 14.11
N ASN A 149 -24.20 -14.78 14.84
CA ASN A 149 -23.93 -16.05 15.52
C ASN A 149 -23.92 -17.23 14.53
N LEU A 150 -22.99 -18.16 14.74
CA LEU A 150 -22.88 -19.44 14.06
C LEU A 150 -23.06 -20.56 15.10
N PRO A 151 -23.89 -21.59 14.84
CA PRO A 151 -24.63 -21.85 13.60
C PRO A 151 -25.87 -20.95 13.44
N LEU A 152 -26.21 -20.61 12.19
CA LEU A 152 -27.51 -20.04 11.83
C LEU A 152 -28.58 -21.03 12.32
N ASP A 153 -29.37 -20.68 13.34
CA ASP A 153 -30.39 -21.57 13.88
C ASP A 153 -31.39 -21.98 12.79
N SER A 154 -31.71 -23.28 12.70
CA SER A 154 -32.65 -23.89 11.73
C SER A 154 -34.13 -23.51 11.93
N THR A 155 -34.41 -22.27 12.33
CA THR A 155 -35.78 -21.74 12.42
C THR A 155 -35.92 -20.48 11.59
N ALA A 156 -35.76 -20.63 10.28
CA ALA A 156 -36.38 -19.73 9.32
C ALA A 156 -37.15 -20.60 8.32
N SER A 157 -38.44 -20.82 8.63
CA SER A 157 -39.42 -21.26 7.63
C SER A 157 -39.40 -20.27 6.45
N PRO A 158 -39.75 -20.72 5.23
CA PRO A 158 -39.73 -19.86 4.05
C PRO A 158 -40.58 -18.61 4.28
N LEU A 159 -40.05 -17.47 3.84
CA LEU A 159 -40.74 -16.19 3.79
C LEU A 159 -42.08 -16.34 3.07
N ASP A 160 -43.16 -16.46 3.84
CA ASP A 160 -44.50 -16.01 3.45
C ASP A 160 -45.42 -15.91 4.66
N ALA A 161 -45.99 -14.71 4.82
CA ALA A 161 -47.21 -14.33 5.52
C ALA A 161 -46.96 -13.10 6.41
N GLY A 162 -47.52 -11.98 5.96
CA GLY A 162 -47.46 -10.71 6.67
C GLY A 162 -48.00 -10.80 8.09
N ALA A 163 -47.27 -10.21 9.02
CA ALA A 163 -47.80 -9.79 10.30
C ALA A 163 -47.08 -8.51 10.74
N THR A 164 -47.91 -7.51 11.04
CA THR A 164 -47.61 -6.24 11.67
C THR A 164 -46.76 -6.39 12.94
N PHE A 165 -45.66 -5.62 13.03
CA PHE A 165 -44.84 -5.54 14.25
C PHE A 165 -45.33 -4.40 15.14
N ALA A 166 -45.64 -4.72 16.38
CA ALA A 166 -45.71 -3.77 17.49
C ALA A 166 -44.30 -3.54 18.04
N ASP A 167 -44.03 -2.29 18.43
CA ASP A 167 -42.78 -1.86 19.07
C ASP A 167 -42.50 -2.65 20.35
N THR A 168 -41.29 -3.20 20.46
CA THR A 168 -40.73 -3.57 21.76
C THR A 168 -39.21 -3.43 21.71
N GLU A 169 -38.68 -2.62 22.62
CA GLU A 169 -37.26 -2.33 22.83
C GLU A 169 -36.42 -3.61 22.92
N ALA A 170 -35.34 -3.65 22.13
CA ALA A 170 -34.31 -4.67 22.28
C ALA A 170 -33.27 -4.19 23.31
N THR A 171 -33.26 -4.84 24.47
CA THR A 171 -32.24 -4.70 25.49
C THR A 171 -30.89 -5.21 24.96
N VAL A 172 -29.90 -4.32 24.89
CA VAL A 172 -28.51 -4.63 24.52
C VAL A 172 -27.80 -5.26 25.72
N PRO A 173 -27.20 -6.46 25.61
CA PRO A 173 -26.28 -6.94 26.64
C PRO A 173 -24.91 -6.31 26.40
N ASP A 174 -24.43 -5.58 27.41
CA ASP A 174 -23.11 -4.97 27.47
C ASP A 174 -22.04 -6.07 27.61
N VAL A 175 -21.44 -6.47 26.49
CA VAL A 175 -20.23 -7.31 26.47
C VAL A 175 -19.05 -6.42 26.11
N ARG A 176 -18.44 -5.88 27.16
CA ARG A 176 -17.21 -5.09 27.11
C ARG A 176 -16.03 -5.97 26.67
N ALA A 177 -15.78 -6.06 25.37
CA ALA A 177 -14.52 -6.54 24.84
C ALA A 177 -13.48 -5.41 24.99
N THR A 178 -12.61 -5.52 26.00
CA THR A 178 -11.47 -4.64 26.17
C THR A 178 -10.43 -4.92 25.09
N SER A 179 -10.44 -4.13 24.03
CA SER A 179 -9.25 -3.87 23.20
C SER A 179 -8.41 -2.76 23.85
N PRO A 180 -7.07 -2.76 23.74
CA PRO A 180 -6.25 -1.68 24.30
C PRO A 180 -6.58 -0.38 23.59
N GLY A 181 -7.04 0.61 24.36
CA GLY A 181 -7.42 1.92 23.85
C GLY A 181 -6.23 2.69 23.27
N PHE A 182 -6.52 3.48 22.24
CA PHE A 182 -5.74 4.67 21.91
C PHE A 182 -5.67 5.52 23.18
N ARG A 183 -4.48 5.65 23.77
CA ARG A 183 -4.24 6.67 24.78
C ARG A 183 -4.02 7.99 24.06
N ASP A 184 -4.95 8.90 24.28
CA ASP A 184 -4.77 10.32 24.03
C ASP A 184 -3.52 10.81 24.75
N VAL A 185 -2.53 11.26 23.97
CA VAL A 185 -1.51 12.19 24.46
C VAL A 185 -1.70 13.45 23.64
N LEU A 186 -2.58 14.31 24.13
CA LEU A 186 -2.59 15.72 23.77
C LEU A 186 -1.34 16.36 24.40
N PRO A 187 -0.50 17.10 23.67
CA PRO A 187 0.38 18.07 24.28
C PRO A 187 -0.42 19.35 24.55
N ASP A 188 -0.33 19.86 25.78
CA ASP A 188 -0.89 21.16 26.17
C ASP A 188 -0.42 22.26 25.22
N VAL A 189 -1.40 22.94 24.61
CA VAL A 189 -1.21 24.20 23.91
C VAL A 189 -1.17 25.31 24.95
N ILE A 190 -0.02 25.96 25.13
CA ILE A 190 0.01 27.36 25.56
C ILE A 190 0.39 28.20 24.35
N SER A 191 -0.56 29.06 23.98
CA SER A 191 -0.47 30.11 22.97
C SER A 191 0.72 31.05 23.18
N ALA A 192 1.42 31.38 22.10
CA ALA A 192 1.77 32.77 21.77
C ALA A 192 2.30 32.88 20.34
N ASP A 193 1.69 33.80 19.60
CA ASP A 193 2.02 34.24 18.24
C ASP A 193 3.26 35.16 18.20
N VAL A 194 3.96 35.08 17.07
CA VAL A 194 4.67 36.14 16.31
C VAL A 194 5.80 36.95 16.98
N GLY A 195 6.98 36.95 16.33
CA GLY A 195 7.86 38.13 16.35
C GLY A 195 9.36 37.86 16.15
N ALA A 196 9.87 38.26 14.99
CA ALA A 196 11.29 38.30 14.64
C ALA A 196 12.17 39.11 15.61
N MET A 197 13.42 38.71 15.83
CA MET A 197 14.63 39.50 15.51
C MET A 197 15.91 38.93 16.14
N TYR A 198 17.00 39.12 15.39
CA TYR A 198 18.40 39.04 15.78
C TYR A 198 18.71 39.54 17.21
N SER A 199 19.60 38.85 17.93
CA SER A 199 20.96 39.32 18.25
C SER A 199 21.65 38.53 19.38
N ASN A 200 22.99 38.60 19.33
CA ASN A 200 24.02 38.04 20.19
C ASN A 200 23.79 38.17 21.71
N VAL A 201 24.39 37.26 22.51
CA VAL A 201 25.41 37.57 23.54
C VAL A 201 25.93 36.27 24.21
N ARG A 202 27.22 36.35 24.59
CA ARG A 202 28.15 35.36 25.15
C ARG A 202 27.89 34.97 26.62
N ALA A 203 28.40 33.77 26.93
CA ALA A 203 29.20 33.33 28.10
C ALA A 203 28.66 33.49 29.53
N ALA A 204 28.64 32.37 30.28
CA ALA A 204 29.54 32.17 31.42
C ALA A 204 29.52 30.69 31.87
N ASP A 205 30.70 30.24 32.26
CA ASP A 205 31.10 28.92 32.72
C ASP A 205 30.32 28.42 33.95
N LEU A 206 30.35 27.10 34.18
CA LEU A 206 30.83 26.51 35.45
C LEU A 206 31.15 25.01 35.25
N ASP A 207 32.45 24.74 35.25
CA ASP A 207 33.09 23.42 35.36
C ASP A 207 32.79 22.75 36.71
N VAL A 208 32.40 21.46 36.70
CA VAL A 208 32.85 20.48 37.71
C VAL A 208 32.96 19.09 37.05
N LYS A 209 34.17 18.51 37.07
CA LYS A 209 34.51 17.11 36.73
C LYS A 209 34.98 16.39 38.02
N PRO A 210 35.27 15.07 38.03
CA PRO A 210 34.41 14.04 38.60
C PRO A 210 35.07 13.28 39.77
N THR A 211 34.28 12.58 40.58
CA THR A 211 34.83 11.57 41.51
C THR A 211 33.87 10.40 41.69
N SER A 212 34.31 9.21 41.29
CA SER A 212 33.90 7.90 41.82
C SER A 212 35.04 7.42 42.75
N PRO A 213 34.80 6.60 43.79
CA PRO A 213 34.42 5.17 43.67
C PRO A 213 33.37 4.76 44.73
N GLY A 214 32.64 3.63 44.74
CA GLY A 214 32.63 2.37 44.02
C GLY A 214 32.18 1.28 45.02
N VAL A 215 30.99 0.68 44.86
CA VAL A 215 30.59 -0.61 45.49
C VAL A 215 29.62 -1.35 44.56
N ARG A 216 29.73 -2.69 44.62
CA ARG A 216 29.34 -3.79 43.73
C ARG A 216 27.83 -4.10 43.55
N PRO A 217 27.49 -5.02 42.62
CA PRO A 217 26.23 -5.04 41.88
C PRO A 217 25.16 -5.93 42.53
N GLY A 218 23.91 -5.54 42.36
CA GLY A 218 22.74 -6.33 42.69
C GLY A 218 21.54 -5.81 41.93
N SER A 219 21.24 -6.38 40.77
CA SER A 219 19.92 -6.29 40.14
C SER A 219 19.64 -7.64 39.51
N PRO A 220 18.45 -8.22 39.75
CA PRO A 220 18.13 -9.54 39.23
C PRO A 220 17.99 -9.44 37.72
N ASP A 221 18.61 -10.40 37.05
CA ASP A 221 18.48 -10.65 35.62
C ASP A 221 17.00 -10.69 35.22
N VAL A 222 16.56 -9.74 34.40
CA VAL A 222 15.36 -9.91 33.59
C VAL A 222 15.86 -10.53 32.28
N PRO A 223 15.57 -11.81 32.00
CA PRO A 223 15.87 -12.38 30.70
C PRO A 223 15.00 -11.64 29.68
N VAL A 224 15.64 -10.98 28.72
CA VAL A 224 15.00 -10.64 27.45
C VAL A 224 14.85 -11.95 26.68
N THR A 225 13.80 -12.71 27.01
CA THR A 225 13.31 -13.77 26.15
C THR A 225 12.67 -13.11 24.92
N SER A 226 13.19 -13.44 23.74
CA SER A 226 12.41 -13.34 22.50
C SER A 226 11.04 -14.00 22.74
N PRO A 227 9.94 -13.53 22.12
CA PRO A 227 8.74 -14.34 22.08
C PRO A 227 9.06 -15.53 21.19
N ASP A 228 9.57 -16.60 21.81
CA ASP A 228 9.47 -17.93 21.25
C ASP A 228 7.99 -18.14 20.96
N VAL A 229 7.65 -18.14 19.67
CA VAL A 229 6.39 -18.69 19.20
C VAL A 229 6.43 -20.16 19.55
N GLN A 230 5.99 -20.49 20.77
CA GLN A 230 5.62 -21.85 21.09
C GLN A 230 4.51 -22.22 20.11
N ALA A 231 4.86 -23.08 19.16
CA ALA A 231 3.89 -23.80 18.36
C ALA A 231 2.85 -24.41 19.34
N PRO A 232 1.55 -24.34 19.02
CA PRO A 232 0.53 -24.92 19.89
C PRO A 232 0.86 -26.39 20.12
N SER A 233 0.86 -26.83 21.37
CA SER A 233 0.93 -28.25 21.71
C SER A 233 -0.08 -29.04 20.86
N PRO A 234 0.30 -30.18 20.27
CA PRO A 234 -0.60 -30.97 19.44
C PRO A 234 -1.67 -31.60 20.34
N GLY A 235 -2.80 -30.92 20.53
CA GLY A 235 -3.87 -31.41 21.40
C GLY A 235 -4.97 -30.41 21.77
N THR A 236 -4.75 -29.11 21.65
CA THR A 236 -5.84 -28.13 21.89
C THR A 236 -6.72 -28.05 20.64
N LYS A 237 -7.87 -28.73 20.63
CA LYS A 237 -8.88 -28.56 19.58
C LYS A 237 -9.21 -27.06 19.45
N VAL A 238 -8.83 -26.46 18.33
CA VAL A 238 -9.21 -25.07 18.02
C VAL A 238 -10.73 -25.04 17.97
N LYS A 239 -11.35 -24.20 18.81
CA LYS A 239 -12.81 -24.06 18.84
C LYS A 239 -13.28 -23.48 17.50
N SER A 240 -14.34 -24.06 16.95
CA SER A 240 -14.97 -23.56 15.74
C SER A 240 -15.51 -22.13 15.96
N PRO A 241 -15.56 -21.30 14.91
CA PRO A 241 -16.08 -19.95 15.02
C PRO A 241 -17.54 -19.98 15.46
N THR A 242 -17.86 -19.24 16.52
CA THR A 242 -19.23 -19.06 17.01
C THR A 242 -19.86 -17.78 16.49
N THR A 243 -19.07 -16.89 15.91
CA THR A 243 -19.54 -15.62 15.37
C THR A 243 -18.74 -15.19 14.15
N VAL A 244 -19.35 -14.35 13.32
CA VAL A 244 -18.65 -13.59 12.26
C VAL A 244 -18.97 -12.10 12.35
N ASP A 245 -17.96 -11.29 12.07
CA ASP A 245 -18.02 -9.84 12.01
C ASP A 245 -18.30 -9.41 10.56
N SER A 246 -19.42 -8.70 10.34
CA SER A 246 -19.84 -8.33 9.00
C SER A 246 -18.83 -7.43 8.29
N LEU A 247 -18.13 -6.54 9.01
CA LEU A 247 -17.14 -5.64 8.43
C LEU A 247 -15.97 -6.43 7.86
N LEU A 248 -15.38 -7.32 8.64
CA LEU A 248 -14.25 -8.14 8.17
C LEU A 248 -14.68 -9.16 7.12
N VAL A 249 -15.88 -9.74 7.21
CA VAL A 249 -16.36 -10.73 6.24
C VAL A 249 -16.59 -10.12 4.86
N VAL A 250 -17.27 -8.97 4.76
CA VAL A 250 -17.61 -8.36 3.47
C VAL A 250 -16.46 -7.61 2.79
N THR A 251 -15.40 -7.29 3.54
CA THR A 251 -14.24 -6.57 3.00
C THR A 251 -13.09 -7.51 2.65
N LEU A 252 -12.79 -8.49 3.50
CA LEU A 252 -11.52 -9.22 3.43
C LEU A 252 -11.68 -10.73 3.63
N ALA A 253 -12.34 -11.16 4.71
CA ALA A 253 -12.20 -12.53 5.21
C ALA A 253 -12.78 -13.58 4.27
N ARG A 254 -13.89 -13.27 3.57
CA ARG A 254 -14.48 -14.15 2.57
C ARG A 254 -13.54 -14.39 1.39
N ASP A 255 -13.14 -13.32 0.71
CA ASP A 255 -12.31 -13.39 -0.50
C ASP A 255 -10.91 -13.94 -0.21
N LEU A 256 -10.35 -13.58 0.95
CA LEU A 256 -9.09 -14.15 1.43
C LEU A 256 -9.21 -15.67 1.62
N GLY A 257 -10.32 -16.16 2.21
CA GLY A 257 -10.57 -17.60 2.33
C GLY A 257 -10.75 -18.30 0.98
N LEU A 258 -11.56 -17.72 0.09
CA LEU A 258 -11.85 -18.26 -1.25
C LEU A 258 -10.58 -18.42 -2.08
N ALA A 259 -9.67 -17.44 -2.02
CA ALA A 259 -8.40 -17.49 -2.74
C ALA A 259 -7.51 -18.67 -2.34
N PHE A 260 -7.67 -19.19 -1.13
CA PHE A 260 -6.85 -20.29 -0.59
C PHE A 260 -7.54 -21.66 -0.65
N LEU A 261 -8.74 -21.76 -1.25
CA LEU A 261 -9.46 -23.04 -1.40
C LEU A 261 -8.81 -24.02 -2.38
N GLN A 262 -7.94 -23.56 -3.29
CA GLN A 262 -7.33 -24.42 -4.33
C GLN A 262 -6.16 -25.32 -3.86
N GLY A 263 -6.02 -25.55 -2.56
CA GLY A 263 -5.11 -26.55 -1.97
C GLY A 263 -3.62 -26.13 -1.91
N PRO A 264 -2.76 -26.90 -1.22
CA PRO A 264 -1.35 -26.56 -0.96
C PRO A 264 -0.40 -26.86 -2.15
N GLN A 265 -0.88 -26.73 -3.38
CA GLN A 265 -0.06 -26.96 -4.58
C GLN A 265 0.84 -25.74 -4.85
N THR A 266 2.11 -25.83 -4.44
CA THR A 266 3.24 -25.11 -5.05
C THR A 266 3.05 -23.61 -5.28
N TRP A 267 2.67 -22.84 -4.26
CA TRP A 267 2.83 -21.39 -4.34
C TRP A 267 4.28 -21.09 -3.96
N SER A 268 5.17 -21.11 -4.95
CA SER A 268 6.45 -20.44 -4.82
C SER A 268 6.18 -18.93 -4.75
N HIS A 269 5.91 -18.39 -3.55
CA HIS A 269 5.93 -16.96 -3.23
C HIS A 269 5.17 -15.97 -4.15
N SER A 270 4.09 -16.36 -4.83
CA SER A 270 3.50 -15.46 -5.86
C SER A 270 2.00 -15.58 -6.04
N GLY A 271 1.18 -15.26 -5.04
CA GLY A 271 -0.16 -14.88 -5.48
C GLY A 271 -1.10 -14.26 -4.49
N LEU A 272 -0.66 -13.90 -3.30
CA LEU A 272 -1.35 -12.83 -2.59
C LEU A 272 -0.69 -11.49 -2.97
N GLY A 273 -1.49 -10.53 -3.42
CA GLY A 273 -0.98 -9.18 -3.61
C GLY A 273 -0.16 -8.97 -4.88
N THR A 274 -0.43 -9.69 -5.98
CA THR A 274 0.15 -9.34 -7.28
C THR A 274 -0.23 -7.90 -7.64
N ASP A 275 0.75 -7.08 -7.99
CA ASP A 275 0.56 -5.70 -8.48
C ASP A 275 0.51 -5.68 -10.02
N GLY A 276 0.22 -4.52 -10.57
CA GLY A 276 0.08 -4.27 -12.00
C GLY A 276 0.63 -2.91 -12.41
N CYS A 277 0.33 -2.54 -13.65
CA CYS A 277 0.70 -1.28 -14.25
C CYS A 277 -0.52 -0.66 -14.93
N TRP A 278 -0.68 0.66 -14.75
CA TRP A 278 -1.57 1.45 -15.58
C TRP A 278 -0.96 1.64 -16.97
N ASP A 279 -1.82 1.70 -17.97
CA ASP A 279 -1.48 2.11 -19.33
C ASP A 279 -0.90 3.53 -19.37
N GLN A 280 -1.51 4.46 -18.63
CA GLN A 280 -1.04 5.84 -18.48
C GLN A 280 -1.32 6.37 -17.07
N LEU A 281 -0.31 6.97 -16.42
CA LEU A 281 -0.47 7.51 -15.06
C LEU A 281 -1.24 8.84 -15.03
N SER A 282 -1.15 9.65 -16.09
CA SER A 282 -1.84 10.94 -16.18
C SER A 282 -3.33 10.82 -16.47
N ALA A 283 -3.75 9.71 -17.08
CA ALA A 283 -5.13 9.45 -17.47
C ALA A 283 -5.38 7.92 -17.50
N PRO A 284 -5.37 7.25 -16.34
CA PRO A 284 -5.45 5.79 -16.26
C PRO A 284 -6.76 5.24 -16.83
N ARG A 285 -6.67 4.22 -17.70
CA ARG A 285 -7.82 3.56 -18.33
C ARG A 285 -7.81 2.07 -18.18
N ALA A 286 -6.64 1.45 -18.19
CA ALA A 286 -6.51 0.00 -18.13
C ALA A 286 -5.41 -0.39 -17.14
N PHE A 287 -5.73 -1.33 -16.25
CA PHE A 287 -4.79 -1.88 -15.30
C PHE A 287 -4.43 -3.32 -15.67
N THR A 288 -3.13 -3.57 -15.91
CA THR A 288 -2.61 -4.88 -16.32
C THR A 288 -1.71 -5.44 -15.24
N LEU A 289 -2.01 -6.65 -14.77
CA LEU A 289 -1.23 -7.33 -13.75
C LEU A 289 0.16 -7.73 -14.26
N LEU A 290 1.16 -7.64 -13.39
CA LEU A 290 2.53 -8.08 -13.67
C LEU A 290 2.63 -9.60 -13.80
N ASP A 291 1.74 -10.34 -13.15
CA ASP A 291 1.56 -11.79 -13.34
C ASP A 291 0.16 -12.11 -13.87
N SER A 292 0.11 -12.65 -15.10
CA SER A 292 -1.12 -13.08 -15.76
C SER A 292 -1.87 -14.21 -15.06
N LYS A 293 -1.23 -14.93 -14.12
CA LYS A 293 -1.80 -16.05 -13.35
C LYS A 293 -2.14 -15.66 -11.91
N ALA A 294 -2.18 -14.36 -11.61
CA ALA A 294 -2.47 -13.85 -10.28
C ALA A 294 -3.82 -14.33 -9.72
N SER A 295 -3.86 -14.47 -8.39
CA SER A 295 -5.11 -14.60 -7.64
C SER A 295 -6.02 -13.39 -7.85
N PRO A 296 -7.35 -13.56 -7.73
CA PRO A 296 -8.28 -12.43 -7.60
C PRO A 296 -7.95 -11.50 -6.42
N VAL A 297 -7.25 -11.99 -5.40
CA VAL A 297 -6.80 -11.18 -4.25
C VAL A 297 -5.47 -10.48 -4.60
N THR A 298 -5.58 -9.51 -5.50
CA THR A 298 -4.49 -8.64 -6.00
C THR A 298 -4.06 -7.62 -4.96
N MET A 299 -3.00 -6.86 -5.27
CA MET A 299 -2.60 -5.72 -4.45
C MET A 299 -3.70 -4.65 -4.36
N ALA A 300 -4.42 -4.41 -5.47
CA ALA A 300 -5.49 -3.43 -5.50
C ALA A 300 -6.71 -3.85 -4.68
N PHE A 301 -7.08 -5.13 -4.74
CA PHE A 301 -8.09 -5.71 -3.87
C PHE A 301 -7.74 -5.51 -2.40
N LEU A 302 -6.52 -5.90 -2.00
CA LEU A 302 -6.09 -5.80 -0.61
C LEU A 302 -6.03 -4.37 -0.08
N ASN A 303 -5.63 -3.41 -0.92
CA ASN A 303 -5.70 -1.99 -0.59
C ASN A 303 -7.15 -1.55 -0.37
N GLY A 304 -8.06 -1.86 -1.29
CA GLY A 304 -9.48 -1.51 -1.17
C GLY A 304 -10.16 -2.16 0.04
N ALA A 305 -9.87 -3.43 0.29
CA ALA A 305 -10.36 -4.18 1.45
C ALA A 305 -9.90 -3.57 2.78
N LEU A 306 -8.61 -3.25 2.92
CA LEU A 306 -8.11 -2.59 4.12
C LEU A 306 -8.67 -1.19 4.29
N ASP A 307 -8.69 -0.39 3.22
CA ASP A 307 -9.20 0.98 3.27
C ASP A 307 -10.70 0.98 3.67
N GLY A 308 -11.49 0.06 3.10
CA GLY A 308 -12.89 -0.16 3.48
C GLY A 308 -13.06 -0.61 4.93
N ALA A 309 -12.25 -1.57 5.39
CA ALA A 309 -12.31 -2.05 6.77
C ALA A 309 -11.94 -0.96 7.78
N LEU A 310 -10.89 -0.18 7.51
CA LEU A 310 -10.42 0.90 8.38
C LEU A 310 -11.44 2.04 8.46
N LEU A 311 -11.95 2.49 7.31
CA LEU A 311 -12.92 3.57 7.26
C LEU A 311 -14.29 3.12 7.77
N GLY A 312 -14.66 1.85 7.56
CA GLY A 312 -15.85 1.26 8.15
C GLY A 312 -15.80 1.22 9.68
N ASP A 313 -14.67 0.78 10.26
CA ASP A 313 -14.45 0.81 11.71
C ASP A 313 -14.50 2.25 12.24
N TYR A 314 -13.86 3.20 11.56
CA TYR A 314 -13.94 4.63 11.91
C TYR A 314 -15.37 5.16 11.92
N LEU A 315 -16.15 4.90 10.85
CA LEU A 315 -17.53 5.38 10.72
C LEU A 315 -18.46 4.80 11.78
N SER A 316 -18.25 3.53 12.14
CA SER A 316 -19.06 2.84 13.15
C SER A 316 -18.93 3.45 14.55
N ARG A 317 -17.76 4.01 14.87
CA ARG A 317 -17.45 4.65 16.15
C ARG A 317 -17.73 6.16 16.16
N THR A 318 -17.84 6.75 14.98
CA THR A 318 -18.08 8.20 14.84
C THR A 318 -19.56 8.52 15.05
N PRO A 319 -19.92 9.40 16.00
CA PRO A 319 -21.31 9.81 16.21
C PRO A 319 -21.81 10.72 15.08
N GLU A 320 -23.13 10.84 14.95
CA GLU A 320 -23.73 11.82 14.03
C GLU A 320 -23.65 13.26 14.59
N PRO A 321 -23.52 14.30 13.74
CA PRO A 321 -23.49 14.24 12.28
C PRO A 321 -22.11 13.84 11.72
N ARG A 322 -22.10 12.88 10.81
CA ARG A 322 -20.86 12.41 10.14
C ARG A 322 -20.45 13.31 8.98
N LEU A 323 -19.16 13.31 8.67
CA LEU A 323 -18.64 13.90 7.43
C LEU A 323 -19.21 13.14 6.22
N PRO A 324 -19.47 13.82 5.08
CA PRO A 324 -19.75 13.16 3.83
C PRO A 324 -18.62 12.17 3.46
N LEU A 325 -18.97 11.02 2.89
CA LEU A 325 -18.02 9.99 2.46
C LEU A 325 -17.03 10.53 1.42
N SER A 326 -17.47 11.43 0.53
CA SER A 326 -16.56 12.10 -0.41
C SER A 326 -15.46 12.86 0.32
N HIS A 327 -15.81 13.60 1.37
CA HIS A 327 -14.87 14.34 2.20
C HIS A 327 -13.98 13.41 3.04
N LEU A 328 -14.54 12.33 3.60
CA LEU A 328 -13.78 11.30 4.32
C LEU A 328 -12.70 10.67 3.44
N LEU A 329 -13.04 10.26 2.22
CA LEU A 329 -12.08 9.68 1.28
C LEU A 329 -11.03 10.69 0.83
N SER A 330 -11.43 11.93 0.55
CA SER A 330 -10.49 13.00 0.21
C SER A 330 -9.44 13.23 1.31
N GLN A 331 -9.87 13.20 2.57
CA GLN A 331 -8.96 13.30 3.70
C GLN A 331 -8.08 12.06 3.87
N TYR A 332 -8.65 10.87 3.74
CA TYR A 332 -7.94 9.60 3.90
C TYR A 332 -6.83 9.40 2.87
N TYR A 333 -7.10 9.72 1.59
CA TYR A 333 -6.09 9.70 0.52
C TYR A 333 -5.22 10.96 0.45
N GLY A 334 -5.47 11.92 1.34
CA GLY A 334 -4.68 13.14 1.51
C GLY A 334 -3.90 13.14 2.82
N ALA A 335 -4.07 14.20 3.61
CA ALA A 335 -3.27 14.46 4.82
C ALA A 335 -3.76 13.73 6.09
N GLY A 336 -4.86 12.98 6.01
CA GLY A 336 -5.45 12.25 7.13
C GLY A 336 -6.85 12.72 7.51
N VAL A 337 -7.61 11.82 8.14
CA VAL A 337 -9.02 12.00 8.50
C VAL A 337 -9.19 12.86 9.76
N ALA A 338 -10.07 13.86 9.68
CA ALA A 338 -10.43 14.75 10.79
C ALA A 338 -9.22 15.40 11.50
N GLY A 339 -8.17 15.72 10.74
CA GLY A 339 -6.92 16.30 11.27
C GLY A 339 -6.00 15.29 11.97
N ASN A 340 -6.34 14.00 11.95
CA ASN A 340 -5.48 12.94 12.44
C ASN A 340 -4.59 12.38 11.31
N PRO A 341 -3.29 12.72 11.26
CA PRO A 341 -2.38 12.19 10.25
C PRO A 341 -2.06 10.71 10.45
N GLY A 342 -2.53 10.07 11.53
CA GLY A 342 -2.41 8.64 11.74
C GLY A 342 -3.44 7.82 10.95
N LEU A 343 -4.52 8.43 10.46
CA LEU A 343 -5.54 7.77 9.65
C LEU A 343 -5.48 8.28 8.20
N CYS A 344 -4.44 7.85 7.49
CA CYS A 344 -4.22 8.13 6.08
C CYS A 344 -3.77 6.87 5.33
N SER A 345 -3.95 6.91 4.02
CA SER A 345 -3.78 5.79 3.08
C SER A 345 -2.38 5.16 3.06
N ASN A 346 -1.31 5.95 3.17
CA ASN A 346 0.07 5.43 3.24
C ASN A 346 0.38 4.64 4.52
N LEU A 347 -0.46 4.78 5.56
CA LEU A 347 -0.37 4.00 6.80
C LEU A 347 -1.33 2.80 6.84
N ARG A 348 -2.04 2.49 5.73
CA ARG A 348 -3.08 1.45 5.69
C ARG A 348 -2.63 0.10 6.23
N ARG A 349 -1.41 -0.35 5.92
CA ARG A 349 -0.90 -1.65 6.37
C ARG A 349 -0.60 -1.67 7.86
N GLN A 350 -0.04 -0.58 8.38
CA GLN A 350 0.20 -0.42 9.82
C GLN A 350 -1.12 -0.39 10.59
N ASN A 351 -2.08 0.40 10.10
CA ASN A 351 -3.40 0.50 10.71
C ASN A 351 -4.19 -0.81 10.57
N GLY A 352 -4.08 -1.51 9.45
CA GLY A 352 -4.69 -2.82 9.23
C GLY A 352 -4.15 -3.90 10.17
N ALA A 353 -2.86 -3.88 10.47
CA ALA A 353 -2.25 -4.75 11.48
C ALA A 353 -2.74 -4.45 12.91
N ALA A 354 -3.17 -3.21 13.18
CA ALA A 354 -3.78 -2.82 14.46
C ALA A 354 -5.29 -3.12 14.51
N LEU A 355 -5.97 -3.21 13.36
CA LEU A 355 -7.42 -3.45 13.27
C LEU A 355 -7.79 -4.87 13.71
N THR A 356 -7.00 -5.87 13.35
CA THR A 356 -7.27 -7.27 13.69
C THR A 356 -5.99 -8.07 13.95
N SER A 357 -6.05 -9.02 14.89
CA SER A 357 -4.95 -9.95 15.16
C SER A 357 -5.03 -11.18 14.26
N ALA A 358 -3.91 -11.83 13.98
CA ALA A 358 -3.89 -13.05 13.17
C ALA A 358 -4.88 -14.13 13.68
N PRO A 359 -4.95 -14.45 14.98
CA PRO A 359 -5.95 -15.43 15.46
C PRO A 359 -7.39 -15.00 15.22
N THR A 360 -7.68 -13.70 15.36
CA THR A 360 -9.03 -13.15 15.11
C THR A 360 -9.37 -13.23 13.64
N LEU A 361 -8.46 -12.80 12.75
CA LEU A 361 -8.66 -12.89 11.31
C LEU A 361 -8.85 -14.34 10.84
N THR A 362 -8.08 -15.29 11.37
CA THR A 362 -8.29 -16.73 11.10
C THR A 362 -9.71 -17.18 11.46
N GLN A 363 -10.23 -16.76 12.62
CA GLN A 363 -11.61 -17.09 13.01
C GLN A 363 -12.64 -16.47 12.06
N GLN A 364 -12.39 -15.23 11.61
CA GLN A 364 -13.28 -14.56 10.65
C GLN A 364 -13.23 -15.21 9.26
N VAL A 365 -12.05 -15.58 8.76
CA VAL A 365 -11.91 -16.29 7.47
C VAL A 365 -12.61 -17.65 7.54
N TRP A 366 -12.37 -18.42 8.61
CA TRP A 366 -13.03 -19.71 8.79
C TRP A 366 -14.56 -19.54 8.89
N GLY A 367 -15.03 -18.59 9.70
CA GLY A 367 -16.45 -18.31 9.85
C GLY A 367 -17.11 -17.85 8.55
N ALA A 368 -16.41 -17.03 7.75
CA ALA A 368 -16.87 -16.58 6.43
C ALA A 368 -17.08 -17.76 5.47
N LEU A 369 -16.14 -18.71 5.45
CA LEU A 369 -16.26 -19.92 4.62
C LEU A 369 -17.40 -20.82 5.08
N ILE A 370 -17.61 -20.97 6.40
CA ILE A 370 -18.76 -21.70 6.96
C ILE A 370 -20.07 -21.02 6.53
N LEU A 371 -20.14 -19.68 6.65
CA LEU A 371 -21.32 -18.92 6.28
C LEU A 371 -21.62 -19.09 4.79
N LEU A 372 -20.60 -18.95 3.93
CA LEU A 372 -20.76 -19.15 2.49
C LEU A 372 -21.18 -20.58 2.14
N GLN A 373 -20.58 -21.60 2.77
CA GLN A 373 -20.98 -22.99 2.56
C GLN A 373 -22.46 -23.25 2.94
N LYS A 374 -23.00 -22.51 3.91
CA LYS A 374 -24.43 -22.60 4.30
C LYS A 374 -25.35 -21.85 3.35
N LEU A 375 -24.96 -20.65 2.92
CA LEU A 375 -25.74 -19.84 1.99
C LEU A 375 -25.72 -20.42 0.57
N GLU A 376 -24.62 -21.10 0.20
CA GLU A 376 -24.40 -21.72 -1.11
C GLU A 376 -23.92 -23.18 -0.97
N PRO A 377 -24.80 -24.14 -0.61
CA PRO A 377 -24.41 -25.54 -0.38
C PRO A 377 -23.79 -26.24 -1.61
N THR A 378 -24.08 -25.74 -2.81
CA THR A 378 -23.56 -26.26 -4.08
C THR A 378 -22.33 -25.49 -4.58
N HIS A 379 -21.71 -24.65 -3.75
CA HIS A 379 -20.52 -23.89 -4.15
C HIS A 379 -19.39 -24.84 -4.55
N PRO A 380 -18.87 -24.77 -5.80
CA PRO A 380 -18.06 -25.82 -6.39
C PRO A 380 -16.73 -26.07 -5.66
N GLN A 381 -16.18 -25.05 -5.00
CA GLN A 381 -14.92 -25.18 -4.24
C GLN A 381 -15.13 -25.55 -2.76
N LEU A 382 -16.35 -25.44 -2.23
CA LEU A 382 -16.64 -25.67 -0.80
C LEU A 382 -17.44 -26.94 -0.55
N GLN A 383 -18.06 -27.49 -1.59
CA GLN A 383 -18.86 -28.70 -1.51
C GLN A 383 -18.01 -29.88 -1.00
N GLY A 384 -18.44 -30.48 0.11
CA GLY A 384 -17.77 -31.64 0.70
C GLY A 384 -16.53 -31.33 1.55
N MET A 385 -16.16 -30.07 1.75
CA MET A 385 -15.07 -29.71 2.65
C MET A 385 -15.46 -29.87 4.13
N SER A 386 -14.60 -30.50 4.92
CA SER A 386 -14.74 -30.64 6.37
C SER A 386 -14.38 -29.33 7.10
N GLN A 387 -14.82 -29.21 8.36
CA GLN A 387 -14.50 -28.06 9.20
C GLN A 387 -12.99 -27.91 9.44
N GLU A 388 -12.26 -29.02 9.55
CA GLU A 388 -10.80 -29.03 9.69
C GLU A 388 -10.10 -28.52 8.42
N GLN A 389 -10.61 -28.86 7.24
CA GLN A 389 -10.07 -28.36 5.97
C GLN A 389 -10.29 -26.85 5.85
N LEU A 390 -11.49 -26.35 6.21
CA LEU A 390 -11.76 -24.91 6.23
C LEU A 390 -10.89 -24.16 7.24
N ALA A 391 -10.64 -24.73 8.42
CA ALA A 391 -9.74 -24.16 9.41
C ALA A 391 -8.29 -24.08 8.88
N GLN A 392 -7.82 -25.11 8.16
CA GLN A 392 -6.49 -25.09 7.56
C GLN A 392 -6.36 -24.03 6.46
N VAL A 393 -7.38 -23.87 5.61
CA VAL A 393 -7.44 -22.80 4.61
C VAL A 393 -7.34 -21.44 5.29
N ALA A 394 -8.14 -21.22 6.34
CA ALA A 394 -8.12 -19.97 7.08
C ALA A 394 -6.76 -19.66 7.71
N ASN A 395 -6.09 -20.66 8.29
CA ASN A 395 -4.74 -20.50 8.83
C ASN A 395 -3.73 -20.09 7.74
N ASN A 396 -3.76 -20.77 6.59
CA ASN A 396 -2.84 -20.47 5.48
C ASN A 396 -3.09 -19.08 4.91
N ALA A 397 -4.35 -18.72 4.69
CA ALA A 397 -4.74 -17.44 4.11
C ALA A 397 -4.37 -16.27 5.03
N THR A 398 -4.67 -16.39 6.33
CA THR A 398 -4.28 -15.40 7.32
C THR A 398 -2.76 -15.27 7.42
N LYS A 399 -2.03 -16.39 7.44
CA LYS A 399 -0.56 -16.36 7.53
C LYS A 399 0.04 -15.61 6.35
N GLU A 400 -0.39 -15.90 5.12
CA GLU A 400 0.12 -15.20 3.94
C GLU A 400 -0.24 -13.71 4.00
N PHE A 401 -1.46 -13.37 4.38
CA PHE A 401 -1.89 -11.97 4.52
C PHE A 401 -1.08 -11.20 5.56
N THR A 402 -0.83 -11.79 6.73
CA THR A 402 -0.08 -11.11 7.79
C THR A 402 1.42 -11.03 7.47
N GLU A 403 2.02 -12.09 6.92
CA GLU A 403 3.47 -12.16 6.71
C GLU A 403 3.92 -11.52 5.38
N ALA A 404 3.17 -11.71 4.30
CA ALA A 404 3.54 -11.30 2.94
C ALA A 404 2.93 -9.95 2.53
N PHE A 405 1.77 -9.58 3.08
CA PHE A 405 1.16 -8.28 2.80
C PHE A 405 1.38 -7.27 3.94
N LEU A 406 0.85 -7.51 5.14
CA LEU A 406 0.98 -6.57 6.26
C LEU A 406 2.42 -6.42 6.76
N GLY A 407 3.18 -7.51 6.79
CA GLY A 407 4.57 -7.53 7.25
C GLY A 407 5.58 -6.97 6.24
N CYS A 408 5.16 -6.59 5.04
CA CYS A 408 6.01 -6.10 3.97
C CYS A 408 5.68 -4.63 3.65
N PRO A 409 6.67 -3.82 3.22
CA PRO A 409 6.40 -2.44 2.85
C PRO A 409 5.59 -2.38 1.56
N ALA A 410 4.86 -1.27 1.38
CA ALA A 410 4.27 -0.97 0.09
C ALA A 410 5.38 -0.52 -0.88
N ILE A 411 5.60 -1.33 -1.93
CA ILE A 411 6.62 -1.09 -2.95
C ILE A 411 5.91 -0.64 -4.23
N HIS A 412 6.18 0.58 -4.68
CA HIS A 412 5.77 1.03 -6.01
C HIS A 412 6.65 0.38 -7.08
N PRO A 413 6.08 -0.45 -7.98
CA PRO A 413 6.85 -1.08 -9.05
C PRO A 413 7.34 -0.03 -10.05
N ARG A 414 8.33 -0.40 -10.87
CA ARG A 414 8.96 0.50 -11.85
C ARG A 414 7.99 1.29 -12.73
N CYS A 415 6.95 0.63 -13.24
CA CYS A 415 5.95 1.27 -14.09
C CYS A 415 5.14 2.35 -13.35
N ARG A 416 5.04 2.24 -12.02
CA ARG A 416 4.25 3.15 -11.19
C ARG A 416 4.83 4.54 -11.12
N TRP A 417 6.16 4.66 -11.11
CA TRP A 417 6.84 5.95 -11.10
C TRP A 417 7.29 6.39 -12.49
N GLY A 418 6.87 5.69 -13.55
CA GLY A 418 7.22 6.02 -14.93
C GLY A 418 8.68 5.76 -15.26
N ALA A 419 9.23 4.65 -14.78
CA ALA A 419 10.61 4.27 -15.06
C ALA A 419 10.89 4.10 -16.56
N ALA A 420 12.00 4.65 -17.01
CA ALA A 420 12.58 4.27 -18.29
C ALA A 420 12.97 2.77 -18.28
N PRO A 421 12.97 2.11 -19.45
CA PRO A 421 13.47 0.75 -19.57
C PRO A 421 14.93 0.63 -19.13
N TYR A 422 15.28 -0.54 -18.62
CA TYR A 422 16.67 -0.92 -18.39
C TYR A 422 17.42 -0.93 -19.75
N ARG A 423 18.64 -0.38 -19.80
CA ARG A 423 19.50 -0.40 -20.99
C ARG A 423 20.43 -1.61 -20.93
N GLY A 424 20.44 -2.43 -21.99
CA GLY A 424 21.26 -3.65 -22.01
C GLY A 424 20.59 -4.83 -21.32
N LEU A 425 21.39 -5.81 -20.88
CA LEU A 425 20.91 -7.06 -20.29
C LEU A 425 21.16 -7.08 -18.78
N PRO A 426 20.11 -7.19 -17.94
CA PRO A 426 20.29 -7.20 -16.49
C PRO A 426 20.99 -8.48 -16.04
N THR A 427 21.93 -8.34 -15.10
CA THR A 427 22.64 -9.47 -14.52
C THR A 427 21.88 -10.00 -13.30
N PRO A 428 21.54 -11.29 -13.22
CA PRO A 428 20.81 -11.86 -12.09
C PRO A 428 21.67 -11.91 -10.82
N LEU A 429 21.03 -11.71 -9.66
CA LEU A 429 21.63 -11.90 -8.34
C LEU A 429 21.68 -13.37 -7.95
N GLN A 430 22.69 -13.74 -7.16
CA GLN A 430 22.75 -15.04 -6.48
C GLN A 430 22.16 -14.89 -5.08
N LEU A 431 20.88 -15.21 -4.92
CA LEU A 431 20.11 -15.08 -3.69
C LEU A 431 20.29 -16.30 -2.76
N PRO A 432 20.10 -16.17 -1.43
CA PRO A 432 19.88 -14.91 -0.70
C PRO A 432 21.16 -14.07 -0.56
N LEU A 433 21.02 -12.75 -0.53
CA LEU A 433 22.14 -11.83 -0.28
C LEU A 433 22.49 -11.74 1.21
N GLY A 434 23.75 -11.40 1.51
CA GLY A 434 24.25 -11.30 2.89
C GLY A 434 24.35 -9.88 3.43
N PHE A 435 24.03 -8.87 2.62
CA PHE A 435 24.28 -7.48 2.98
C PHE A 435 23.13 -6.55 2.59
N LEU A 436 22.94 -5.51 3.40
CA LEU A 436 22.12 -4.35 3.09
C LEU A 436 23.02 -3.09 3.16
N TYR A 437 23.06 -2.32 2.08
CA TYR A 437 23.86 -1.10 2.00
C TYR A 437 22.94 0.12 2.04
N VAL A 438 23.08 0.94 3.07
CA VAL A 438 22.27 2.14 3.27
C VAL A 438 22.95 3.34 2.63
N HIS A 439 22.15 4.09 1.86
CA HIS A 439 22.53 5.30 1.13
C HIS A 439 21.59 6.45 1.47
N HIS A 440 22.05 7.67 1.19
CA HIS A 440 21.16 8.78 0.88
C HIS A 440 21.32 9.16 -0.60
N THR A 441 20.39 9.92 -1.16
CA THR A 441 20.54 10.42 -2.53
C THR A 441 21.47 11.64 -2.57
N TYR A 442 21.53 12.43 -1.50
CA TYR A 442 22.14 13.77 -1.40
C TYR A 442 21.44 14.79 -2.32
N VAL A 443 21.34 14.46 -3.60
CA VAL A 443 20.50 15.11 -4.61
C VAL A 443 19.71 14.00 -5.32
N PRO A 444 18.37 14.07 -5.41
CA PRO A 444 17.50 15.20 -5.06
C PRO A 444 17.35 15.44 -3.54
N ALA A 445 17.12 16.71 -3.20
CA ALA A 445 16.78 17.24 -1.88
C ALA A 445 15.97 18.54 -2.07
N PRO A 446 15.06 18.94 -1.15
CA PRO A 446 14.72 18.30 0.13
C PRO A 446 14.01 16.93 -0.04
N PRO A 447 13.83 16.14 1.03
CA PRO A 447 13.09 14.89 0.96
C PRO A 447 11.68 15.07 0.35
N CYS A 448 11.29 14.17 -0.54
CA CYS A 448 9.96 14.15 -1.14
C CYS A 448 8.91 13.61 -0.15
N THR A 449 7.73 14.24 -0.09
CA THR A 449 6.68 13.94 0.91
C THR A 449 5.35 13.50 0.30
N ASP A 450 5.26 13.45 -1.03
CA ASP A 450 4.11 12.89 -1.76
C ASP A 450 4.58 12.09 -2.97
N PHE A 451 3.68 11.26 -3.48
CA PHE A 451 3.96 10.35 -4.59
C PHE A 451 4.42 11.07 -5.85
N ALA A 452 3.83 12.22 -6.19
CA ALA A 452 4.15 12.94 -7.42
C ALA A 452 5.60 13.44 -7.42
N HIS A 453 6.04 14.03 -6.31
CA HIS A 453 7.42 14.48 -6.12
C HIS A 453 8.38 13.29 -6.01
N CYS A 454 8.05 12.26 -5.23
CA CYS A 454 8.93 11.10 -5.10
C CYS A 454 9.11 10.33 -6.42
N ALA A 455 8.04 10.19 -7.22
CA ALA A 455 8.14 9.61 -8.55
C ALA A 455 8.97 10.49 -9.51
N ALA A 456 8.88 11.82 -9.40
CA ALA A 456 9.72 12.74 -10.16
C ALA A 456 11.21 12.63 -9.79
N ASP A 457 11.50 12.51 -8.49
CA ASP A 457 12.85 12.29 -7.98
C ASP A 457 13.43 10.96 -8.47
N MET A 458 12.63 9.89 -8.48
CA MET A 458 13.01 8.60 -9.04
C MET A 458 13.41 8.71 -10.53
N ARG A 459 12.59 9.39 -11.34
CA ARG A 459 12.88 9.62 -12.77
C ARG A 459 14.13 10.48 -12.97
N SER A 460 14.30 11.53 -12.15
CA SER A 460 15.47 12.40 -12.18
C SER A 460 16.76 11.64 -11.89
N MET A 461 16.76 10.82 -10.83
CA MET A 461 17.89 9.95 -10.49
C MET A 461 18.17 8.92 -11.59
N GLN A 462 17.13 8.32 -12.17
CA GLN A 462 17.31 7.35 -13.25
C GLN A 462 17.93 8.00 -14.49
N SER A 463 17.42 9.16 -14.93
CA SER A 463 17.98 9.89 -16.08
C SER A 463 19.43 10.29 -15.81
N PHE A 464 19.74 10.83 -14.62
CA PHE A 464 21.13 11.14 -14.28
C PHE A 464 22.05 9.90 -14.32
N HIS A 465 21.59 8.76 -13.80
CA HIS A 465 22.36 7.52 -13.86
C HIS A 465 22.54 7.00 -15.29
N GLN A 466 21.50 7.03 -16.12
CA GLN A 466 21.53 6.50 -17.46
C GLN A 466 22.22 7.44 -18.47
N ASP A 467 21.84 8.71 -18.47
CA ASP A 467 22.22 9.69 -19.49
C ASP A 467 23.53 10.38 -19.15
N THR A 468 23.78 10.66 -17.88
CA THR A 468 25.01 11.35 -17.44
C THR A 468 26.11 10.39 -17.03
N ARG A 469 25.78 9.31 -16.29
CA ARG A 469 26.79 8.32 -15.84
C ARG A 469 26.95 7.12 -16.79
N GLY A 470 26.10 6.98 -17.79
CA GLY A 470 26.14 5.86 -18.73
C GLY A 470 25.85 4.51 -18.09
N TRP A 471 25.08 4.47 -17.00
CA TRP A 471 24.67 3.22 -16.36
C TRP A 471 23.45 2.64 -17.06
N ASP A 472 23.24 1.34 -16.89
CA ASP A 472 22.10 0.66 -17.50
C ASP A 472 20.74 1.12 -16.96
N ASP A 473 20.72 1.63 -15.73
CA ASP A 473 19.52 1.97 -14.97
C ASP A 473 19.90 2.70 -13.66
N ILE A 474 18.90 3.16 -12.90
CA ILE A 474 19.07 3.70 -11.54
C ILE A 474 19.97 2.78 -10.69
N GLY A 475 20.90 3.36 -9.93
CA GLY A 475 21.94 2.57 -9.26
C GLY A 475 21.45 1.70 -8.10
N TYR A 476 20.39 2.11 -7.41
CA TYR A 476 19.89 1.48 -6.20
C TYR A 476 18.99 0.27 -6.48
N SER A 477 18.93 -0.67 -5.54
CA SER A 477 17.91 -1.73 -5.56
C SER A 477 16.55 -1.15 -5.22
N PHE A 478 16.49 -0.34 -4.15
CA PHE A 478 15.28 0.34 -3.67
C PHE A 478 15.61 1.76 -3.23
N VAL A 479 14.59 2.62 -3.29
CA VAL A 479 14.65 4.00 -2.80
C VAL A 479 13.45 4.23 -1.88
N VAL A 480 13.61 4.97 -0.79
CA VAL A 480 12.55 5.24 0.18
C VAL A 480 12.29 6.75 0.25
N GLY A 481 11.04 7.14 -0.01
CA GLY A 481 10.57 8.51 0.13
C GLY A 481 10.13 8.84 1.55
N SER A 482 9.95 10.12 1.86
CA SER A 482 9.31 10.54 3.13
C SER A 482 7.79 10.56 3.05
N ASP A 483 7.23 10.21 1.88
CA ASP A 483 5.82 9.87 1.66
C ASP A 483 5.41 8.51 2.29
N GLY A 484 6.37 7.72 2.78
CA GLY A 484 6.13 6.44 3.45
C GLY A 484 6.14 5.23 2.52
N TYR A 485 6.55 5.40 1.26
CA TYR A 485 6.60 4.32 0.27
C TYR A 485 8.03 3.91 -0.08
N VAL A 486 8.17 2.66 -0.52
CA VAL A 486 9.39 2.14 -1.16
C VAL A 486 9.19 2.19 -2.67
N TYR A 487 10.19 2.65 -3.40
CA TYR A 487 10.21 2.70 -4.85
C TYR A 487 11.17 1.64 -5.36
N GLU A 488 10.67 0.78 -6.25
CA GLU A 488 11.49 -0.23 -6.90
C GLU A 488 12.48 0.44 -7.87
N GLY A 489 13.78 0.30 -7.57
CA GLY A 489 14.86 0.61 -8.51
C GLY A 489 15.15 -0.62 -9.36
N ARG A 490 16.35 -1.19 -9.24
CA ARG A 490 16.68 -2.48 -9.89
C ARG A 490 16.00 -3.68 -9.24
N GLY A 491 15.40 -3.51 -8.07
CA GLY A 491 14.57 -4.51 -7.40
C GLY A 491 15.36 -5.68 -6.79
N TRP A 492 14.64 -6.77 -6.55
CA TRP A 492 15.13 -7.93 -5.77
C TRP A 492 16.04 -8.88 -6.54
N HIS A 493 15.95 -8.91 -7.87
CA HIS A 493 16.51 -10.01 -8.67
C HIS A 493 17.73 -9.61 -9.51
N TRP A 494 18.04 -8.30 -9.61
CA TRP A 494 19.05 -7.78 -10.53
C TRP A 494 20.17 -7.03 -9.81
N VAL A 495 21.40 -7.19 -10.32
CA VAL A 495 22.60 -6.56 -9.75
C VAL A 495 22.51 -5.03 -9.86
N GLY A 496 22.79 -4.36 -8.73
CA GLY A 496 22.83 -2.91 -8.59
C GLY A 496 24.04 -2.20 -9.24
N ALA A 497 24.06 -0.87 -9.13
CA ALA A 497 25.24 -0.04 -9.40
C ALA A 497 25.57 0.94 -8.24
N HIS A 498 25.02 0.70 -7.05
CA HIS A 498 25.05 1.59 -5.90
C HIS A 498 26.37 1.57 -5.10
N THR A 499 27.06 0.42 -5.02
CA THR A 499 28.25 0.24 -4.17
C THR A 499 29.37 -0.46 -4.96
N ARG A 500 30.30 0.33 -5.50
CA ARG A 500 31.39 -0.17 -6.37
C ARG A 500 32.13 -1.35 -5.74
N GLY A 501 32.16 -2.50 -6.45
CA GLY A 501 32.83 -3.73 -6.01
C GLY A 501 32.00 -4.62 -5.08
N HIS A 502 30.79 -4.20 -4.71
CA HIS A 502 29.91 -4.89 -3.76
C HIS A 502 28.46 -5.09 -4.28
N ASN A 503 28.11 -4.54 -5.45
CA ASN A 503 26.76 -4.58 -6.03
C ASN A 503 26.09 -5.96 -6.10
N SER A 504 26.85 -7.04 -6.31
CA SER A 504 26.30 -8.39 -6.45
C SER A 504 26.14 -9.14 -5.11
N ARG A 505 26.42 -8.47 -3.99
CA ARG A 505 26.50 -9.10 -2.65
C ARG A 505 25.45 -8.58 -1.67
N GLY A 506 24.85 -7.43 -1.96
CA GLY A 506 23.86 -6.82 -1.10
C GLY A 506 22.94 -5.86 -1.84
N PHE A 507 21.77 -5.62 -1.27
CA PHE A 507 20.81 -4.65 -1.78
C PHE A 507 21.22 -3.24 -1.35
N GLY A 508 21.21 -2.30 -2.29
CA GLY A 508 21.41 -0.88 -2.00
C GLY A 508 20.07 -0.18 -1.81
N VAL A 509 19.86 0.38 -0.62
CA VAL A 509 18.64 1.10 -0.26
C VAL A 509 18.99 2.55 0.02
N ALA A 510 18.40 3.49 -0.73
CA ALA A 510 18.64 4.92 -0.56
C ALA A 510 17.44 5.64 0.04
N PHE A 511 17.69 6.57 0.96
CA PHE A 511 16.70 7.57 1.36
C PHE A 511 16.78 8.79 0.45
N VAL A 512 15.63 9.28 -0.04
CA VAL A 512 15.57 10.53 -0.81
C VAL A 512 15.85 11.71 0.12
N GLY A 513 16.98 12.39 -0.08
CA GLY A 513 17.36 13.61 0.62
C GLY A 513 18.83 13.67 1.01
N ASN A 514 19.19 14.72 1.75
CA ASN A 514 20.51 14.96 2.30
C ASN A 514 20.50 14.83 3.83
N TYR A 515 21.05 13.73 4.33
CA TYR A 515 21.07 13.40 5.76
C TYR A 515 22.44 13.58 6.41
N THR A 516 23.20 14.58 5.96
CA THR A 516 24.45 14.97 6.63
C THR A 516 24.18 15.58 8.00
N ALA A 517 23.19 16.46 8.12
CA ALA A 517 22.87 17.18 9.37
C ALA A 517 21.53 16.79 10.00
N GLU A 518 20.63 16.17 9.25
CA GLU A 518 19.27 15.83 9.68
C GLU A 518 19.00 14.34 9.49
N LEU A 519 17.96 13.83 10.15
CA LEU A 519 17.53 12.43 10.05
C LEU A 519 16.35 12.30 9.07
N PRO A 520 16.22 11.15 8.36
CA PRO A 520 15.01 10.83 7.61
C PRO A 520 13.75 10.78 8.49
N ALA A 521 12.59 10.90 7.86
CA ALA A 521 11.31 10.72 8.53
C ALA A 521 11.25 9.36 9.27
N LYS A 522 10.64 9.33 10.45
CA LYS A 522 10.56 8.12 11.29
C LYS A 522 9.96 6.92 10.55
N ALA A 523 8.95 7.14 9.72
CA ALA A 523 8.34 6.10 8.91
C ALA A 523 9.34 5.49 7.91
N ALA A 524 10.12 6.32 7.21
CA ALA A 524 11.16 5.86 6.30
C ALA A 524 12.26 5.07 7.05
N LEU A 525 12.69 5.55 8.23
CA LEU A 525 13.67 4.85 9.06
C LEU A 525 13.17 3.45 9.45
N HIS A 526 11.94 3.35 9.93
CA HIS A 526 11.32 2.07 10.30
C HIS A 526 11.22 1.10 9.11
N ILE A 527 10.92 1.61 7.90
CA ILE A 527 10.90 0.80 6.68
C ILE A 527 12.27 0.16 6.41
N VAL A 528 13.35 0.95 6.47
CA VAL A 528 14.70 0.46 6.13
C VAL A 528 15.32 -0.37 7.26
N GLN A 529 15.00 -0.05 8.50
CA GLN A 529 15.51 -0.76 9.68
C GLN A 529 14.89 -2.15 9.82
N ASP A 530 13.56 -2.24 9.70
CA ASP A 530 12.80 -3.42 10.15
C ASP A 530 11.95 -4.03 9.03
N VAL A 531 11.10 -3.24 8.38
CA VAL A 531 10.01 -3.78 7.52
C VAL A 531 10.53 -4.37 6.22
N LEU A 532 11.33 -3.61 5.45
CA LEU A 532 11.90 -4.05 4.18
C LEU A 532 12.86 -5.26 4.35
N PRO A 533 13.86 -5.23 5.26
CA PRO A 533 14.73 -6.39 5.46
C PRO A 533 13.97 -7.59 6.06
N GLY A 534 13.01 -7.38 6.96
CA GLY A 534 12.18 -8.46 7.51
C GLY A 534 11.37 -9.18 6.43
N CYS A 535 10.76 -8.42 5.51
CA CYS A 535 10.09 -8.95 4.33
C CYS A 535 11.06 -9.76 3.44
N ALA A 536 12.23 -9.21 3.14
CA ALA A 536 13.24 -9.86 2.31
C ALA A 536 13.78 -11.16 2.92
N VAL A 537 13.90 -11.22 4.26
CA VAL A 537 14.32 -12.44 4.97
C VAL A 537 13.24 -13.52 4.88
N ARG A 538 11.97 -13.18 5.11
CA ARG A 538 10.86 -14.14 4.98
C ARG A 538 10.70 -14.68 3.56
N ALA A 539 10.95 -13.83 2.57
CA ALA A 539 10.92 -14.20 1.15
C ALA A 539 12.19 -14.96 0.68
N GLY A 540 13.17 -15.22 1.55
CA GLY A 540 14.41 -15.92 1.17
C GLY A 540 15.32 -15.10 0.22
N LEU A 541 15.13 -13.79 0.14
CA LEU A 541 15.91 -12.87 -0.69
C LEU A 541 17.14 -12.33 0.06
N LEU A 542 17.02 -12.21 1.38
CA LEU A 542 18.06 -11.73 2.29
C LEU A 542 18.32 -12.78 3.36
N ARG A 543 19.58 -13.01 3.71
CA ARG A 543 19.93 -13.99 4.75
C ARG A 543 19.44 -13.50 6.12
N PRO A 544 18.95 -14.38 7.02
CA PRO A 544 18.62 -13.99 8.39
C PRO A 544 19.80 -13.38 9.16
N ASP A 545 21.03 -13.80 8.81
CA ASP A 545 22.27 -13.29 9.38
C ASP A 545 22.90 -12.12 8.59
N TYR A 546 22.14 -11.39 7.78
CA TYR A 546 22.65 -10.27 6.98
C TYR A 546 23.34 -9.17 7.80
N GLN A 547 24.28 -8.47 7.18
CA GLN A 547 24.95 -7.32 7.76
C GLN A 547 24.48 -6.02 7.10
N MET A 548 24.16 -5.03 7.92
CA MET A 548 23.84 -3.68 7.48
C MET A 548 25.07 -2.78 7.54
N LEU A 549 25.33 -2.05 6.45
CA LEU A 549 26.44 -1.11 6.36
C LEU A 549 26.01 0.20 5.71
N GLY A 550 26.57 1.31 6.16
CA GLY A 550 26.53 2.57 5.43
C GLY A 550 27.49 2.53 4.23
N HIS A 551 27.12 3.19 3.13
CA HIS A 551 27.93 3.24 1.90
C HIS A 551 29.42 3.61 2.14
N ARG A 552 29.67 4.60 3.01
CA ARG A 552 31.02 5.06 3.42
C ARG A 552 31.93 3.98 3.99
N GLN A 553 31.39 2.88 4.50
CA GLN A 553 32.21 1.79 5.04
C GLN A 553 32.90 0.97 3.94
N LEU A 554 32.46 1.10 2.69
CA LEU A 554 32.89 0.25 1.57
C LEU A 554 33.62 1.03 0.47
N VAL A 555 33.29 2.31 0.31
CA VAL A 555 33.94 3.20 -0.67
C VAL A 555 34.18 4.58 -0.06
N ARG A 556 35.08 5.36 -0.67
CA ARG A 556 35.38 6.74 -0.24
C ARG A 556 34.22 7.67 -0.65
N THR A 557 33.35 8.01 0.29
CA THR A 557 32.19 8.87 0.12
C THR A 557 31.67 9.30 1.48
N ASP A 558 30.95 10.41 1.55
CA ASP A 558 30.25 10.85 2.76
C ASP A 558 28.85 10.21 2.87
N CYS A 559 28.37 9.50 1.85
CA CYS A 559 27.10 8.77 1.91
C CYS A 559 27.12 7.71 3.03
N PRO A 560 26.08 7.57 3.89
CA PRO A 560 24.73 8.12 3.77
C PRO A 560 24.48 9.45 4.50
N GLY A 561 25.51 10.26 4.75
CA GLY A 561 25.45 11.47 5.57
C GLY A 561 25.75 11.18 7.05
N ASP A 562 26.33 12.15 7.75
CA ASP A 562 26.86 11.96 9.11
C ASP A 562 25.76 11.65 10.12
N ALA A 563 24.71 12.47 10.18
CA ALA A 563 23.58 12.25 11.08
C ALA A 563 22.94 10.87 10.89
N LEU A 564 22.67 10.47 9.64
CA LEU A 564 22.11 9.14 9.36
C LEU A 564 23.11 8.03 9.70
N PHE A 565 24.39 8.17 9.34
CA PHE A 565 25.38 7.14 9.65
C PHE A 565 25.57 6.93 11.15
N ASP A 566 25.57 7.99 11.95
CA ASP A 566 25.68 7.90 13.40
C ASP A 566 24.48 7.16 14.01
N LEU A 567 23.27 7.40 13.47
CA LEU A 567 22.09 6.62 13.85
C LEU A 567 22.24 5.15 13.45
N LEU A 568 22.69 4.85 12.22
CA LEU A 568 22.85 3.47 11.75
C LEU A 568 23.75 2.64 12.68
N ARG A 569 24.75 3.24 13.33
CA ARG A 569 25.64 2.55 14.28
C ARG A 569 24.91 1.97 15.50
N THR A 570 23.70 2.46 15.78
CA THR A 570 22.87 1.99 16.89
C THR A 570 21.95 0.82 16.50
N TRP A 571 21.84 0.50 15.20
CA TRP A 571 20.89 -0.50 14.73
C TRP A 571 21.39 -1.95 14.95
N PRO A 572 20.48 -2.92 15.23
CA PRO A 572 20.86 -4.28 15.62
C PRO A 572 21.73 -5.06 14.61
N ARG A 573 21.61 -4.75 13.32
CA ARG A 573 22.33 -5.46 12.23
C ARG A 573 23.53 -4.69 11.71
N PHE A 574 23.90 -3.57 12.33
CA PHE A 574 25.02 -2.75 11.88
C PHE A 574 26.36 -3.49 12.06
N ALA A 575 27.14 -3.60 10.98
CA ALA A 575 28.47 -4.20 11.04
C ALA A 575 29.53 -3.13 11.35
N ALA A 576 29.96 -3.06 12.61
CA ALA A 576 31.00 -2.12 13.05
C ALA A 576 32.39 -2.42 12.44
N ASN A 577 32.70 -3.70 12.20
CA ASN A 577 34.02 -4.15 11.77
C ASN A 577 33.99 -4.64 10.32
N VAL A 578 34.25 -3.74 9.37
CA VAL A 578 34.52 -4.13 7.99
C VAL A 578 35.98 -4.54 7.88
N LYS A 579 36.26 -5.83 7.71
CA LYS A 579 37.64 -6.26 7.39
C LYS A 579 38.06 -5.55 6.10
N PRO A 580 39.13 -4.73 6.10
CA PRO A 580 39.67 -4.19 4.87
C PRO A 580 40.02 -5.38 3.98
N ARG A 581 39.55 -5.41 2.74
CA ARG A 581 40.13 -6.36 1.78
C ARG A 581 41.60 -6.05 1.70
N THR A 582 42.43 -7.01 2.09
CA THR A 582 43.81 -7.07 1.61
C THR A 582 43.72 -6.94 0.10
N ALA A 583 44.29 -5.85 -0.43
CA ALA A 583 44.46 -5.69 -1.86
C ALA A 583 45.07 -7.01 -2.35
N ARG A 584 44.37 -7.71 -3.24
CA ARG A 584 44.86 -8.96 -3.81
C ARG A 584 46.20 -8.59 -4.43
N ARG A 585 47.29 -9.01 -3.78
CA ARG A 585 48.66 -8.63 -4.13
C ARG A 585 48.78 -8.87 -5.62
N ALA A 586 48.95 -7.80 -6.40
CA ALA A 586 49.16 -7.93 -7.83
C ALA A 586 50.30 -8.93 -7.98
N SER A 587 50.00 -10.07 -8.62
CA SER A 587 51.01 -11.06 -8.97
C SER A 587 52.15 -10.30 -9.66
N ARG A 588 53.33 -10.34 -9.06
CA ARG A 588 54.58 -9.90 -9.70
C ARG A 588 54.76 -10.76 -10.95
N ARG A 589 54.16 -10.36 -12.06
CA ARG A 589 54.54 -10.86 -13.38
C ARG A 589 54.68 -9.69 -14.33
N SER A 590 55.96 -9.45 -14.66
CA SER A 590 56.47 -8.57 -15.71
C SER A 590 56.31 -7.06 -15.51
N ARG A 591 57.34 -6.45 -14.89
CA ARG A 591 57.72 -5.06 -15.22
C ARG A 591 58.23 -5.06 -16.68
N ARG A 592 57.41 -4.64 -17.63
CA ARG A 592 57.91 -4.03 -18.88
C ARG A 592 57.73 -2.52 -18.75
N LYS A 593 58.82 -1.78 -18.91
CA LYS A 593 58.84 -0.31 -18.95
C LYS A 593 57.86 0.17 -20.03
N PRO A 594 57.04 1.21 -19.78
CA PRO A 594 56.37 1.92 -20.86
C PRO A 594 57.40 2.67 -21.73
N PRO A 595 57.16 2.83 -23.04
CA PRO A 595 58.01 3.67 -23.89
C PRO A 595 57.85 5.15 -23.49
N PRO A 596 58.85 6.01 -23.74
CA PRO A 596 58.80 7.41 -23.38
C PRO A 596 57.68 8.13 -24.15
N MET A 597 56.85 8.90 -23.43
CA MET A 597 55.89 9.83 -24.01
C MET A 597 56.64 11.02 -24.60
N ILE A 598 56.43 11.25 -25.88
CA ILE A 598 56.77 12.50 -26.57
C ILE A 598 55.65 13.50 -26.22
N LEU A 599 56.01 14.62 -25.60
CA LEU A 599 55.11 15.74 -25.34
C LEU A 599 54.83 16.49 -26.66
N PRO A 600 53.57 16.81 -27.00
CA PRO A 600 53.28 17.75 -28.07
C PRO A 600 53.64 19.17 -27.61
N ALA A 601 54.36 19.89 -28.46
CA ALA A 601 54.72 21.28 -28.26
C ALA A 601 53.48 22.17 -28.10
N SER A 602 53.46 22.95 -27.02
CA SER A 602 52.60 24.11 -26.87
C SER A 602 53.04 25.18 -27.87
N GLY A 603 52.16 25.56 -28.79
CA GLY A 603 52.34 26.71 -29.66
C GLY A 603 51.20 27.71 -29.43
N LEU A 604 51.58 28.99 -29.34
CA LEU A 604 50.77 30.23 -29.38
C LEU A 604 50.09 30.59 -28.04
N GLN A 605 50.33 31.72 -27.38
CA GLN A 605 51.10 32.96 -27.64
C GLN A 605 51.70 33.45 -26.32
#